data_AF-R1EQB0-F1
#
_entry.id   AF-R1EQB0-F1
#
_cell.length_a   1.000
_cell.length_b   1.000
_cell.length_c   1.000
_cell.angle_alpha   90.00
_cell.angle_beta   90.00
_cell.angle_gamma   90.00
#
_symmetry.space_group_name_H-M   'P 1'
#
loop_
_entity.id
_entity.type
_entity.pdbx_description
1 polymer ?
#
loop_
_entity_poly.entity_id
_entity_poly.type
_entity_poly.pdbx_seq_one_letter_code
_entity_poly.pdbx_strand_id
1 'polypeptide(L)'
;MEYFGIGDLFADCQLVITAEGGIDRQTPQGKIPAEVALRAKAFGIPVIALAGTVGAGADVNYNAGIDAFTSILQAPTTLDRAIAEAEQLLTDAAEASMRMVLVGLALRM
;
A
#
# COMPACT_ATOMS: atom_id res chain seq x y z
N MET A 1 -0.31 -19.87 -1.75
CA MET A 1 -0.16 -19.11 -0.49
C MET A 1 -1.47 -19.14 0.28
N GLU A 2 -1.83 -20.30 0.84
CA GLU A 2 -3.03 -20.48 1.67
C GLU A 2 -2.83 -19.99 3.12
N TYR A 3 -1.68 -19.36 3.40
CA TYR A 3 -1.13 -19.26 4.76
C TYR A 3 -1.59 -18.04 5.57
N PHE A 4 -2.20 -17.03 4.93
CA PHE A 4 -2.49 -15.77 5.62
C PHE A 4 -3.88 -15.70 6.26
N GLY A 5 -4.78 -16.66 6.02
CA GLY A 5 -6.09 -16.71 6.69
C GLY A 5 -6.94 -15.43 6.58
N ILE A 6 -6.65 -14.55 5.61
CA ILE A 6 -7.26 -13.21 5.50
C ILE A 6 -8.54 -13.18 4.67
N GLY A 7 -9.01 -14.33 4.16
CA GLY A 7 -10.15 -14.39 3.24
C GLY A 7 -11.43 -13.78 3.82
N ASP A 8 -11.66 -13.99 5.11
CA ASP A 8 -12.87 -13.52 5.79
C ASP A 8 -12.74 -12.06 6.28
N LEU A 9 -11.53 -11.47 6.26
CA LEU A 9 -11.32 -10.10 6.72
C LEU A 9 -11.93 -9.05 5.78
N PHE A 10 -12.20 -9.41 4.53
CA PHE A 10 -12.62 -8.46 3.50
C PHE A 10 -14.13 -8.17 3.52
N ALA A 11 -14.95 -9.01 4.15
CA ALA A 11 -16.41 -8.97 3.99
C ALA A 11 -17.04 -7.60 4.34
N ASP A 12 -16.50 -6.91 5.35
CA ASP A 12 -16.99 -5.61 5.82
C ASP A 12 -15.99 -4.45 5.56
N CYS A 13 -14.97 -4.67 4.73
CA CYS A 13 -13.96 -3.66 4.43
C CYS A 13 -14.41 -2.73 3.29
N GLN A 14 -14.17 -1.42 3.47
CA GLN A 14 -14.39 -0.40 2.44
C GLN A 14 -13.08 0.07 1.78
N LEU A 15 -11.95 -0.20 2.43
CA LEU A 15 -10.61 0.15 2.00
C LEU A 15 -9.63 -0.85 2.62
N VAL A 16 -8.63 -1.28 1.85
CA VAL A 16 -7.51 -2.07 2.34
C VAL A 16 -6.25 -1.24 2.28
N ILE A 17 -5.51 -1.21 3.40
CA ILE A 17 -4.16 -0.66 3.44
C ILE A 17 -3.20 -1.83 3.65
N THR A 18 -2.19 -1.92 2.80
CA THR A 18 -1.10 -2.90 2.91
C THR A 18 0.26 -2.18 2.91
N ALA A 19 1.34 -2.88 3.22
CA ALA A 19 2.67 -2.29 3.26
C ALA A 19 3.78 -3.27 2.91
N GLU A 20 4.93 -2.74 2.46
CA GLU A 20 6.19 -3.46 2.35
C GLU A 20 7.41 -2.52 2.46
N GLY A 21 8.61 -3.07 2.62
CA GLY A 21 9.83 -2.27 2.67
C GLY A 21 10.17 -1.57 1.35
N GLY A 22 9.82 -2.15 0.19
CA GLY A 22 10.08 -1.53 -1.10
C GLY A 22 9.21 -2.13 -2.21
N ILE A 23 8.39 -1.29 -2.84
CA ILE A 23 7.51 -1.68 -3.94
C ILE A 23 8.23 -1.49 -5.27
N ASP A 24 8.24 -2.53 -6.10
CA ASP A 24 8.96 -2.55 -7.39
C ASP A 24 8.33 -3.57 -8.36
N ARG A 25 9.00 -3.81 -9.49
CA ARG A 25 8.57 -4.79 -10.49
C ARG A 25 8.47 -6.24 -9.98
N GLN A 26 9.07 -6.56 -8.84
CA GLN A 26 9.08 -7.91 -8.26
C GLN A 26 7.94 -8.11 -7.27
N THR A 27 7.30 -7.04 -6.79
CA THR A 27 6.16 -7.13 -5.86
C THR A 27 5.02 -8.05 -6.35
N PRO A 28 4.62 -8.06 -7.63
CA PRO A 28 3.62 -9.00 -8.13
C PRO A 28 4.05 -10.48 -8.10
N GLN A 29 5.35 -10.76 -7.94
CA GLN A 29 5.92 -12.11 -8.00
C GLN A 29 5.79 -12.85 -6.66
N GLY A 30 4.66 -12.67 -5.98
CA GLY A 30 4.35 -13.34 -4.72
C GLY A 30 4.78 -12.59 -3.46
N LYS A 31 4.96 -11.26 -3.51
CA LYS A 31 5.05 -10.48 -2.27
C LYS A 31 3.64 -10.21 -1.68
N ILE A 32 3.62 -9.96 -0.38
CA ILE A 32 2.38 -9.79 0.40
C ILE A 32 1.47 -8.68 -0.17
N PRO A 33 1.95 -7.47 -0.53
CA PRO A 33 1.06 -6.42 -1.04
C PRO A 33 0.26 -6.81 -2.27
N ALA A 34 0.88 -7.52 -3.22
CA ALA A 34 0.20 -7.99 -4.42
C ALA A 34 -0.84 -9.08 -4.11
N GLU A 35 -0.54 -10.00 -3.19
CA GLU A 35 -1.49 -11.04 -2.77
C GLU A 35 -2.70 -10.46 -2.02
N VAL A 36 -2.46 -9.52 -1.11
CA VAL A 36 -3.52 -8.78 -0.40
C VAL A 36 -4.38 -8.03 -1.41
N ALA A 37 -3.76 -7.36 -2.37
CA ALA A 37 -4.46 -6.62 -3.40
C ALA A 37 -5.33 -7.53 -4.27
N LEU A 38 -4.79 -8.63 -4.76
CA LEU A 38 -5.51 -9.63 -5.56
C LEU A 38 -6.77 -10.14 -4.83
N ARG A 39 -6.65 -10.42 -3.53
CA ARG A 39 -7.79 -10.88 -2.71
C ARG A 39 -8.82 -9.78 -2.47
N ALA A 40 -8.39 -8.58 -2.11
CA ALA A 40 -9.28 -7.44 -1.93
C ALA A 40 -10.08 -7.13 -3.21
N LYS A 41 -9.45 -7.29 -4.38
CA LYS A 41 -10.09 -7.09 -5.68
C LYS A 41 -11.19 -8.09 -5.99
N ALA A 42 -11.14 -9.32 -5.44
CA ALA A 42 -12.25 -10.26 -5.56
C ALA A 42 -13.55 -9.74 -4.90
N PHE A 43 -13.43 -8.79 -3.96
CA PHE A 43 -14.54 -8.11 -3.29
C PHE A 43 -14.80 -6.70 -3.83
N GLY A 44 -14.07 -6.25 -4.85
CA GLY A 44 -14.18 -4.90 -5.40
C GLY A 44 -13.67 -3.79 -4.49
N ILE A 45 -12.86 -4.12 -3.48
CA ILE A 45 -12.39 -3.18 -2.47
C ILE A 45 -11.14 -2.45 -2.96
N PRO A 46 -11.05 -1.11 -2.81
CA PRO A 46 -9.85 -0.36 -3.17
C PRO A 46 -8.67 -0.67 -2.23
N VAL A 47 -7.45 -0.60 -2.76
CA VAL A 47 -6.21 -0.99 -2.09
C VAL A 47 -5.17 0.13 -2.20
N ILE A 48 -4.68 0.58 -1.04
CA ILE A 48 -3.56 1.52 -0.94
C ILE A 48 -2.35 0.80 -0.34
N ALA A 49 -1.18 0.90 -0.96
CA ALA A 49 0.07 0.37 -0.43
C ALA A 49 1.00 1.48 0.10
N LEU A 50 1.46 1.32 1.34
CA LEU A 50 2.49 2.19 1.94
C LEU A 50 3.83 1.46 1.87
N ALA A 51 4.75 1.97 1.06
CA ALA A 51 6.04 1.34 0.81
C ALA A 51 7.17 2.12 1.48
N GLY A 52 8.17 1.42 2.02
CA GLY A 52 9.40 2.06 2.49
C GLY A 52 10.09 2.83 1.36
N THR A 53 10.12 2.28 0.16
CA THR A 53 10.67 2.92 -1.05
C THR A 53 9.87 2.53 -2.28
N VAL A 54 9.95 3.34 -3.34
CA VAL A 54 9.37 3.05 -4.66
C VAL A 54 10.52 2.80 -5.64
N GLY A 55 10.64 1.56 -6.08
CA GLY A 55 11.68 1.09 -6.98
C GLY A 55 11.30 1.15 -8.46
N ALA A 56 12.21 0.71 -9.32
CA ALA A 56 12.03 0.69 -10.75
C ALA A 56 10.87 -0.25 -11.18
N GLY A 57 10.01 0.26 -12.06
CA GLY A 57 8.87 -0.49 -12.60
C GLY A 57 7.78 -0.78 -11.57
N ALA A 58 7.64 0.04 -10.52
CA ALA A 58 6.59 -0.12 -9.52
C ALA A 58 5.16 0.05 -10.09
N ASP A 59 5.01 0.73 -11.23
CA ASP A 59 3.75 0.92 -11.95
C ASP A 59 3.06 -0.38 -12.36
N VAL A 60 3.81 -1.47 -12.56
CA VAL A 60 3.21 -2.78 -12.87
C VAL A 60 2.29 -3.29 -11.75
N ASN A 61 2.44 -2.78 -10.52
CA ASN A 61 1.61 -3.15 -9.38
C ASN A 61 0.17 -2.65 -9.51
N TYR A 62 -0.10 -1.64 -10.33
CA TYR A 62 -1.48 -1.26 -10.66
C TYR A 62 -2.24 -2.41 -11.33
N ASN A 63 -1.56 -3.18 -12.17
CA ASN A 63 -2.15 -4.36 -12.81
C ASN A 63 -2.32 -5.54 -11.84
N ALA A 64 -1.62 -5.51 -10.69
CA ALA A 64 -1.74 -6.51 -9.63
C ALA A 64 -2.86 -6.20 -8.62
N GLY A 65 -3.64 -5.14 -8.87
CA GLY A 65 -4.79 -4.76 -8.04
C GLY A 65 -4.50 -3.73 -6.96
N ILE A 66 -3.29 -3.15 -6.89
CA ILE A 66 -3.03 -1.99 -6.03
C ILE A 66 -3.59 -0.75 -6.74
N ASP A 67 -4.47 0.03 -6.11
CA ASP A 67 -5.06 1.22 -6.75
C ASP A 67 -4.19 2.47 -6.59
N ALA A 68 -3.47 2.55 -5.47
CA ALA A 68 -2.51 3.60 -5.21
C ALA A 68 -1.37 3.08 -4.34
N PHE A 69 -0.17 3.64 -4.52
CA PHE A 69 0.93 3.40 -3.60
C PHE A 69 1.73 4.67 -3.37
N THR A 70 2.36 4.77 -2.20
CA THR A 70 3.26 5.88 -1.87
C THR A 70 4.46 5.40 -1.07
N SER A 71 5.57 6.14 -1.20
CA SER A 71 6.69 6.03 -0.27
C SER A 71 6.31 6.62 1.09
N ILE A 72 6.75 6.00 2.19
CA ILE A 72 6.68 6.59 3.53
C ILE A 72 7.77 7.63 3.78
N LEU A 73 8.85 7.61 2.99
CA LEU A 73 9.92 8.61 3.09
C LEU A 73 9.43 9.96 2.55
N GLN A 74 9.59 11.01 3.35
CA GLN A 74 9.23 12.39 3.00
C GLN A 74 10.36 13.16 2.32
N ALA A 75 11.60 12.72 2.49
CA ALA A 75 12.80 13.34 1.92
C ALA A 75 13.91 12.28 1.76
N PRO A 76 14.94 12.56 0.94
CA PRO A 76 16.14 11.72 0.90
C PRO A 76 16.74 11.55 2.30
N THR A 77 17.01 10.31 2.69
CA THR A 77 17.54 9.96 4.02
C THR A 77 18.49 8.76 3.91
N THR A 78 19.23 8.47 4.98
CA THR A 78 20.03 7.24 5.06
C THR A 78 19.15 6.04 5.40
N LEU A 79 19.59 4.83 5.04
CA LEU A 79 18.85 3.61 5.35
C LEU A 79 18.67 3.43 6.87
N ASP A 80 19.74 3.66 7.65
CA ASP A 80 19.68 3.53 9.12
C ASP A 80 18.63 4.46 9.73
N ARG A 81 18.56 5.70 9.23
CA ARG A 81 17.56 6.66 9.67
C ARG A 81 16.15 6.28 9.23
N ALA A 82 15.99 5.84 7.98
CA ALA A 82 14.71 5.34 7.47
C ALA A 82 14.15 4.18 8.32
N ILE A 83 15.01 3.26 8.74
CA ILE A 83 14.63 2.13 9.62
C ILE A 83 14.33 2.64 11.03
N ALA A 84 15.18 3.49 11.60
CA ALA A 84 15.01 4.01 12.96
C ALA A 84 13.75 4.87 13.13
N GLU A 85 13.35 5.60 12.08
CA GLU A 85 12.18 6.48 12.08
C GLU A 85 10.94 5.83 11.42
N ALA A 86 11.00 4.55 11.04
CA ALA A 86 9.97 3.88 10.22
C ALA A 86 8.56 3.97 10.81
N GLU A 87 8.42 3.88 12.13
CA GLU A 87 7.13 3.99 12.82
C GLU A 87 6.48 5.37 12.60
N GLN A 88 7.25 6.44 12.82
CA GLN A 88 6.78 7.81 12.63
C GLN A 88 6.47 8.06 11.15
N LEU A 89 7.39 7.68 10.27
CA LEU A 89 7.24 7.86 8.82
C LEU A 89 6.01 7.13 8.27
N LEU A 90 5.75 5.90 8.73
CA LEU A 90 4.57 5.13 8.35
C LEU A 90 3.28 5.77 8.87
N THR A 91 3.29 6.27 10.11
CA THR A 91 2.15 6.97 10.71
C THR A 91 1.80 8.23 9.91
N ASP A 92 2.78 9.06 9.61
CA ASP A 92 2.60 10.29 8.83
C ASP A 92 2.11 9.97 7.41
N ALA A 93 2.66 8.93 6.78
CA ALA A 93 2.26 8.50 5.44
C ALA A 93 0.82 7.98 5.43
N ALA A 94 0.41 7.22 6.45
CA ALA A 94 -0.96 6.75 6.60
C ALA A 94 -1.94 7.91 6.78
N GLU A 95 -1.61 8.89 7.64
CA GLU A 95 -2.42 10.10 7.80
C GLU A 95 -2.53 10.87 6.48
N ALA A 96 -1.42 11.11 5.80
CA ALA A 96 -1.40 11.82 4.52
C ALA A 96 -2.23 11.09 3.45
N SER A 97 -2.10 9.77 3.33
CA SER A 97 -2.91 8.94 2.44
C SER A 97 -4.40 9.08 2.73
N MET A 98 -4.81 9.00 4.00
CA MET A 98 -6.22 9.17 4.36
C MET A 98 -6.73 10.58 4.13
N ARG A 99 -5.90 11.62 4.35
CA ARG A 99 -6.26 13.00 3.99
C ARG A 99 -6.50 13.15 2.49
N MET A 100 -5.67 12.52 1.65
CA MET A 100 -5.90 12.50 0.19
C MET A 100 -7.21 11.81 -0.17
N VAL A 101 -7.55 10.70 0.48
CA VAL A 101 -8.85 10.04 0.31
C VAL A 101 -10.00 10.98 0.69
N LEU A 102 -9.91 11.67 1.84
CA LEU A 102 -10.92 12.63 2.29
C LEU A 102 -11.10 13.81 1.32
N VAL A 103 -10.00 14.32 0.75
CA VAL A 103 -10.05 15.33 -0.32
C VAL A 103 -10.80 14.77 -1.52
N GLY A 104 -10.48 13.54 -1.94
CA GLY A 104 -11.18 12.86 -3.03
C GLY A 104 -12.68 12.72 -2.79
N LEU A 105 -13.09 12.37 -1.57
CA LEU A 105 -14.51 12.28 -1.18
C LEU A 105 -15.24 13.63 -1.19
N ALA A 106 -14.51 14.74 -1.03
CA ALA A 106 -15.07 16.09 -1.07
C ALA A 106 -15.19 16.66 -2.49
N LEU A 107 -14.57 16.03 -3.50
CA LEU A 107 -14.72 16.43 -4.89
C LEU A 107 -16.18 16.23 -5.32
N ARG A 108 -16.85 17.31 -5.72
CA ARG A 108 -18.16 17.22 -6.35
C ARG A 108 -17.94 16.82 -7.80
N MET A 109 -18.19 15.55 -8.11
CA MET A 109 -18.28 15.04 -9.49
C MET A 109 -19.71 15.13 -10.00
#